data_AF-A0A955NL26-F1
#
_entry.id   AF-A0A955NL26-F1
#
_cell.length_a   1.000
_cell.length_b   1.000
_cell.length_c   1.000
_cell.angle_alpha   90.00
_cell.angle_beta   90.00
_cell.angle_gamma   90.00
#
_symmetry.space_group_name_H-M   'P 1'
#
loop_
_entity.id
_entity.type
_entity.pdbx_description
1 polymer ?
#
loop_
_entity_poly.entity_id
_entity_poly.type
_entity_poly.pdbx_seq_one_letter_code
_entity_poly.pdbx_strand_id
1 'polypeptide(L)'
;HFVGLFKFPNDTLISFSSKQYGKGFDDILCRMYGAEGTIDTHYGGPVNIKGEKPYEGGETKGIYGEGAIANIATFHDSIQKGDFSNPTVAPSVRSNLTTILGRTAAYQGREVTWDEMMKTGEKLDGKLEGLKS
;
A
#
# COMPACT_ATOMS: atom_id res chain seq x y z
N HIS A 1 8.92 -3.22 13.67
CA HIS A 1 8.64 -1.99 12.90
C HIS A 1 9.50 -2.03 11.65
N PHE A 2 9.11 -1.35 10.59
CA PHE A 2 9.91 -1.22 9.37
C PHE A 2 9.97 0.25 8.98
N VAL A 3 11.14 0.69 8.51
CA VAL A 3 11.35 2.00 7.91
C VAL A 3 12.16 1.80 6.64
N GLY A 4 11.79 2.47 5.56
CA GLY A 4 12.49 2.34 4.28
C GLY A 4 12.26 3.55 3.38
N LEU A 5 13.16 3.71 2.41
CA LEU A 5 13.04 4.68 1.33
C LEU A 5 12.90 3.91 0.01
N PHE A 6 11.86 4.22 -0.76
CA PHE A 6 11.64 3.70 -2.10
C PHE A 6 11.97 4.78 -3.11
N LYS A 7 12.80 4.43 -4.09
CA LYS A 7 13.11 5.26 -5.25
C LYS A 7 12.33 4.73 -6.45
N PHE A 8 11.44 5.56 -6.99
CA PHE A 8 10.70 5.28 -8.21
C PHE A 8 11.32 6.04 -9.40
N PRO A 9 10.99 5.68 -10.65
CA PRO A 9 11.39 6.45 -11.82
C PRO A 9 11.04 7.94 -11.68
N ASN A 10 11.76 8.80 -12.43
CA ASN A 10 11.60 10.25 -12.40
C ASN A 10 11.87 10.87 -11.01
N ASP A 11 12.86 10.33 -10.29
CA ASP A 11 13.31 10.82 -8.98
C ASP A 11 12.21 10.95 -7.93
N THR A 12 11.14 10.15 -8.06
CA THR A 12 10.05 10.14 -7.08
C THR A 12 10.48 9.30 -5.87
N LEU A 13 10.49 9.94 -4.70
CA LEU A 13 10.89 9.32 -3.43
C LEU A 13 9.69 9.09 -2.54
N ILE A 14 9.57 7.89 -1.99
CA ILE A 14 8.57 7.55 -0.98
C ILE A 14 9.29 7.08 0.29
N SER A 15 9.03 7.76 1.40
CA SER A 15 9.39 7.24 2.71
C SER A 15 8.25 6.38 3.26
N PHE A 16 8.60 5.22 3.82
CA PHE A 16 7.67 4.31 4.45
C PHE A 16 8.10 4.09 5.88
N SER A 17 7.13 4.12 6.79
CA SER A 17 7.33 3.66 8.16
C SER A 17 6.08 2.92 8.64
N SER A 18 6.28 1.84 9.39
CA SER A 18 5.17 1.04 9.91
C SER A 18 5.52 0.32 11.20
N LYS A 19 4.48 0.07 12.00
CA LYS A 19 4.53 -0.70 13.24
C LYS A 19 3.20 -1.44 13.40
N GLN A 20 3.25 -2.77 13.50
CA GLN A 20 2.05 -3.60 13.63
C GLN A 20 1.55 -3.74 15.08
N TYR A 21 2.46 -3.77 16.05
CA TYR A 21 2.13 -4.03 17.46
C TYR A 21 2.64 -2.93 18.38
N GLY A 22 1.84 -2.60 19.39
CA GLY A 22 2.18 -1.71 20.49
C GLY A 22 1.07 -0.70 20.78
N LYS A 23 1.38 0.29 21.62
CA LYS A 23 0.48 1.41 21.92
C LYS A 23 0.91 2.65 21.12
N GLY A 24 -0.01 3.60 20.92
CA GLY A 24 0.23 4.88 20.26
C GLY A 24 -0.76 5.13 19.13
N PHE A 25 -0.29 5.84 18.10
CA PHE A 25 -1.07 6.15 16.90
C PHE A 25 -1.60 4.89 16.20
N ASP A 26 -2.84 4.99 15.75
CA ASP A 26 -3.51 4.04 14.86
C ASP A 26 -3.92 4.82 13.61
N ASP A 27 -3.18 4.63 12.52
CA ASP A 27 -3.33 5.43 11.31
C ASP A 27 -2.73 4.71 10.09
N ILE A 28 -3.35 4.93 8.93
CA ILE A 28 -2.76 4.65 7.63
C ILE A 28 -2.73 5.98 6.87
N LEU A 29 -1.60 6.66 7.03
CA LEU A 29 -1.33 7.95 6.40
C LEU A 29 -0.80 7.75 4.97
N CYS A 30 -1.33 8.54 4.04
CA CYS A 30 -0.62 8.85 2.81
C CYS A 30 -0.50 10.37 2.67
N ARG A 31 0.74 10.85 2.51
CA ARG A 31 1.06 12.25 2.23
C ARG A 31 1.99 12.32 1.04
N MET A 32 1.59 13.10 0.03
CA MET A 32 2.40 13.32 -1.17
C MET A 32 2.59 14.82 -1.40
N TYR A 33 3.81 15.19 -1.76
CA TYR A 33 4.21 16.57 -2.00
C TYR A 33 4.39 16.78 -3.50
N GLY A 34 3.72 17.79 -4.04
CA GLY A 34 3.90 18.28 -5.40
C GLY A 34 4.39 19.74 -5.40
N ALA A 35 4.69 20.27 -6.58
CA ALA A 35 5.17 21.64 -6.72
C ALA A 35 4.13 22.69 -6.27
N GLU A 36 2.84 22.43 -6.53
CA GLU A 36 1.74 23.37 -6.27
C GLU A 36 0.95 23.05 -4.99
N GLY A 37 1.28 21.96 -4.29
CA GLY A 37 0.51 21.54 -3.13
C GLY A 37 0.89 20.19 -2.53
N THR A 38 0.14 19.80 -1.52
CA THR A 38 0.32 18.57 -0.75
C THR A 38 -1.02 17.94 -0.50
N ILE A 39 -1.15 16.66 -0.84
CA ILE A 39 -2.28 15.83 -0.41
C ILE A 39 -1.93 15.20 0.92
N ASP A 40 -2.88 15.21 1.86
CA ASP A 40 -2.75 14.62 3.18
C ASP A 40 -4.00 13.80 3.50
N THR A 41 -3.82 12.50 3.65
CA THR A 41 -4.92 11.55 3.80
C THR A 41 -4.67 10.61 4.95
N HIS A 42 -5.71 10.35 5.73
CA HIS A 42 -5.72 9.42 6.85
C HIS A 42 -6.85 8.43 6.68
N TYR A 43 -6.57 7.14 6.79
CA TYR A 43 -7.58 6.10 6.67
C TYR A 43 -8.59 6.15 7.81
N GLY A 44 -9.87 6.31 7.49
CA GLY A 44 -10.91 6.54 8.51
C GLY A 44 -10.95 7.99 9.03
N GLY A 45 -10.03 8.84 8.55
CA GLY A 45 -9.83 10.20 9.03
C GLY A 45 -9.95 11.25 7.93
N PRO A 46 -9.38 12.44 8.16
CA PRO A 46 -9.41 13.56 7.22
C PRO A 46 -8.62 13.27 5.93
N VAL A 47 -9.13 13.83 4.85
CA VAL A 47 -8.52 13.85 3.51
C VAL A 47 -8.60 15.28 3.03
N ASN A 48 -7.47 15.90 2.69
CA ASN A 48 -7.42 17.29 2.22
C ASN A 48 -6.28 17.51 1.22
N ILE A 49 -6.37 18.62 0.49
CA ILE A 49 -5.28 19.16 -0.32
C ILE A 49 -4.97 20.57 0.16
N LYS A 50 -3.71 20.83 0.47
CA LYS A 50 -3.19 22.16 0.80
C LYS A 50 -2.33 22.65 -0.36
N GLY A 51 -2.36 23.94 -0.68
CA GLY A 51 -1.54 24.50 -1.77
C GLY A 51 -2.24 25.61 -2.52
N GLU A 52 -1.83 25.83 -3.77
CA GLU A 52 -2.36 26.90 -4.63
C GLU A 52 -3.86 26.71 -4.95
N LYS A 53 -4.29 25.45 -5.07
CA LYS A 53 -5.70 25.07 -5.27
C LYS A 53 -6.15 24.19 -4.10
N PRO A 54 -6.45 24.79 -2.94
CA PRO A 54 -6.78 24.02 -1.76
C PRO A 54 -8.12 23.29 -1.93
N TYR A 55 -8.22 22.13 -1.30
CA TYR A 55 -9.45 21.39 -1.12
C TYR A 55 -9.56 21.02 0.35
N GLU A 56 -10.51 21.64 1.05
CA GLU A 56 -10.78 21.39 2.48
C GLU A 56 -11.06 19.90 2.74
N GLY A 57 -11.66 19.24 1.75
CA GLY A 57 -11.91 17.82 1.78
C GLY A 57 -12.93 17.39 2.83
N GLY A 58 -12.70 16.24 3.44
CA GLY A 58 -13.68 15.59 4.32
C GLY A 58 -13.11 14.39 5.06
N GLU A 59 -13.98 13.64 5.73
CA GLU A 59 -13.58 12.48 6.54
C GLU A 59 -14.07 11.16 5.93
N THR A 60 -13.29 10.10 6.13
CA THR A 60 -13.56 8.76 5.60
C THR A 60 -13.95 7.75 6.67
N LYS A 61 -14.67 8.19 7.73
CA LYS A 61 -14.99 7.38 8.93
C LYS A 61 -15.56 5.98 8.65
N GLY A 62 -16.39 5.84 7.61
CA GLY A 62 -17.04 4.58 7.25
C GLY A 62 -16.23 3.67 6.33
N ILE A 63 -15.03 4.08 5.90
CA ILE A 63 -14.31 3.49 4.76
C ILE A 63 -14.06 1.99 4.88
N TYR A 64 -13.88 1.46 6.09
CA TYR A 64 -13.69 0.03 6.28
C TYR A 64 -14.95 -0.77 5.88
N GLY A 65 -16.11 -0.38 6.41
CA GLY A 65 -17.38 -1.05 6.11
C GLY A 65 -17.88 -0.73 4.71
N GLU A 66 -17.86 0.55 4.35
CA GLU A 66 -18.30 1.03 3.03
C GLU A 66 -17.43 0.45 1.90
N GLY A 67 -16.12 0.37 2.10
CA GLY A 67 -15.20 -0.25 1.15
C GLY A 67 -15.47 -1.74 0.95
N ALA A 68 -15.74 -2.47 2.04
CA ALA A 68 -16.11 -3.88 1.94
C ALA A 68 -17.43 -4.08 1.16
N ILE A 69 -18.46 -3.27 1.45
CA ILE A 69 -19.74 -3.30 0.72
C ILE A 69 -19.52 -3.02 -0.77
N ALA A 70 -18.76 -1.96 -1.09
CA ALA A 70 -18.46 -1.59 -2.47
C ALA A 70 -17.70 -2.69 -3.24
N ASN A 71 -16.71 -3.33 -2.58
CA ASN A 71 -15.95 -4.42 -3.18
C ASN A 71 -16.83 -5.65 -3.44
N ILE A 72 -17.70 -6.03 -2.50
CA ILE A 72 -18.64 -7.15 -2.68
C ILE A 72 -19.63 -6.86 -3.81
N ALA A 73 -20.20 -5.65 -3.84
CA ALA A 73 -21.11 -5.23 -4.91
C ALA A 73 -20.43 -5.26 -6.28
N THR A 74 -19.19 -4.75 -6.37
CA THR A 74 -18.39 -4.79 -7.61
C THR A 74 -18.13 -6.22 -8.07
N PHE A 75 -17.75 -7.11 -7.14
CA PHE A 75 -17.50 -8.52 -7.46
C PHE A 75 -18.78 -9.23 -7.94
N HIS A 76 -19.91 -9.00 -7.27
CA HIS A 76 -21.20 -9.51 -7.68
C HIS A 76 -21.58 -9.04 -9.10
N ASP A 77 -21.39 -7.75 -9.39
CA ASP A 77 -21.65 -7.17 -10.70
C ASP A 77 -20.78 -7.81 -11.80
N SER A 78 -19.50 -8.05 -11.53
CA SER A 78 -18.61 -8.75 -12.45
C SER A 78 -19.11 -10.16 -12.76
N ILE A 79 -19.58 -10.89 -11.75
CA ILE A 79 -20.18 -12.22 -11.96
C ILE A 79 -21.43 -12.14 -12.84
N GLN A 80 -22.37 -11.25 -12.51
CA GLN A 80 -23.63 -11.13 -13.25
C GLN A 80 -23.42 -10.74 -14.71
N LYS A 81 -22.41 -9.89 -14.98
CA LYS A 81 -22.08 -9.43 -16.32
C LYS A 81 -21.12 -10.36 -17.06
N GLY A 82 -20.58 -11.39 -16.40
CA GLY A 82 -19.53 -12.25 -16.95
C GLY A 82 -18.22 -11.48 -17.23
N ASP A 83 -17.93 -10.44 -16.47
CA ASP A 83 -16.69 -9.66 -16.58
C ASP A 83 -15.57 -10.34 -15.77
N PHE A 84 -14.56 -10.83 -16.50
CA PHE A 84 -13.36 -11.47 -15.96
C PHE A 84 -12.09 -10.67 -16.25
N SER A 85 -12.21 -9.37 -16.53
CA SER A 85 -11.07 -8.48 -16.79
C SER A 85 -10.10 -8.40 -15.61
N ASN A 86 -10.60 -8.60 -14.38
CA ASN A 86 -9.80 -8.69 -13.14
C ASN A 86 -8.72 -7.60 -13.04
N PRO A 87 -9.08 -6.30 -13.15
CA PRO A 87 -8.11 -5.21 -13.28
C PRO A 87 -7.21 -5.04 -12.05
N THR A 88 -7.60 -5.60 -10.90
CA THR A 88 -6.86 -5.53 -9.65
C THR A 88 -5.68 -6.51 -9.58
N VAL A 89 -5.64 -7.55 -10.41
CA VAL A 89 -4.59 -8.60 -10.31
C VAL A 89 -3.19 -8.03 -10.51
N ALA A 90 -2.97 -7.28 -11.59
CA ALA A 90 -1.66 -6.69 -11.89
C ALA A 90 -1.15 -5.75 -10.78
N PRO A 91 -1.93 -4.75 -10.30
CA PRO A 91 -1.48 -3.90 -9.19
C PRO A 91 -1.33 -4.67 -7.88
N SER A 92 -2.14 -5.70 -7.59
CA SER A 92 -1.96 -6.55 -6.41
C SER A 92 -0.64 -7.31 -6.43
N VAL A 93 -0.28 -7.92 -7.56
CA VAL A 93 1.03 -8.58 -7.73
C VAL A 93 2.17 -7.59 -7.54
N ARG A 94 2.07 -6.39 -8.15
CA ARG A 94 3.08 -5.34 -8.01
C ARG A 94 3.23 -4.87 -6.57
N SER A 95 2.13 -4.65 -5.86
CA SER A 95 2.13 -4.24 -4.45
C SER A 95 2.82 -5.28 -3.58
N ASN A 96 2.52 -6.56 -3.77
CA ASN A 96 3.16 -7.64 -3.04
C ASN A 96 4.68 -7.67 -3.28
N LEU A 97 5.11 -7.53 -4.54
CA LEU A 97 6.53 -7.44 -4.89
C LEU A 97 7.20 -6.21 -4.28
N THR A 98 6.52 -5.05 -4.22
CA THR A 98 7.04 -3.85 -3.52
C THR A 98 7.23 -4.11 -2.01
N THR A 99 6.31 -4.84 -1.37
CA THR A 99 6.48 -5.24 0.03
C THR A 99 7.69 -6.15 0.21
N ILE A 100 7.88 -7.12 -0.69
CA ILE A 100 9.05 -8.02 -0.67
C ILE A 100 10.32 -7.19 -0.84
N LEU A 101 10.36 -6.24 -1.78
CA LEU A 101 11.51 -5.36 -1.99
C LEU A 101 11.87 -4.59 -0.72
N GLY A 102 10.88 -3.95 -0.09
CA GLY A 102 11.07 -3.20 1.16
C GLY A 102 11.59 -4.09 2.30
N ARG A 103 11.04 -5.30 2.45
CA ARG A 103 11.51 -6.29 3.42
C ARG A 103 12.97 -6.67 3.14
N THR A 104 13.30 -7.00 1.90
CA THR A 104 14.64 -7.46 1.50
C THR A 104 15.68 -6.36 1.77
N ALA A 105 15.40 -5.12 1.38
CA ALA A 105 16.28 -3.99 1.68
C ALA A 105 16.45 -3.78 3.20
N ALA A 106 15.34 -3.82 3.96
CA ALA A 106 15.37 -3.64 5.41
C ALA A 106 16.18 -4.72 6.14
N TYR A 107 16.08 -5.99 5.72
CA TYR A 107 16.83 -7.09 6.32
C TYR A 107 18.31 -7.09 5.94
N GLN A 108 18.65 -6.65 4.72
CA GLN A 108 20.04 -6.58 4.28
C GLN A 108 20.74 -5.29 4.72
N GLY A 109 20.01 -4.27 5.18
CA GLY A 109 20.58 -3.00 5.62
C GLY A 109 21.26 -2.20 4.50
N ARG A 110 20.84 -2.41 3.25
CA ARG A 110 21.39 -1.72 2.07
C ARG A 110 20.32 -1.48 1.00
N GLU A 111 20.67 -0.68 0.00
CA GLU A 111 19.86 -0.55 -1.21
C GLU A 111 19.78 -1.90 -1.94
N VAL A 112 18.56 -2.24 -2.37
CA VAL A 112 18.24 -3.40 -3.21
C VAL A 112 17.38 -2.88 -4.36
N THR A 113 17.72 -3.27 -5.58
CA THR A 113 16.97 -2.84 -6.77
C THR A 113 15.85 -3.82 -7.11
N TRP A 114 14.85 -3.35 -7.87
CA TRP A 114 13.77 -4.21 -8.37
C TRP A 114 14.33 -5.39 -9.18
N ASP A 115 15.26 -5.12 -10.10
CA ASP A 115 15.89 -6.13 -10.95
C ASP A 115 16.69 -7.15 -10.14
N GLU A 116 17.40 -6.69 -9.11
CA GLU A 116 18.12 -7.58 -8.21
C GLU A 116 17.16 -8.52 -7.49
N MET A 117 16.10 -7.99 -6.85
CA MET A 117 15.08 -8.80 -6.16
C MET A 117 14.43 -9.82 -7.09
N MET A 118 14.08 -9.42 -8.31
CA MET A 118 13.45 -10.33 -9.28
C MET A 118 14.40 -11.43 -9.75
N LYS A 119 15.70 -11.15 -9.83
CA LYS A 119 16.72 -12.13 -10.26
C LYS A 119 17.07 -13.15 -9.18
N THR A 120 16.98 -12.82 -7.90
CA THR A 120 17.37 -13.77 -6.84
C THR A 120 16.46 -15.00 -6.80
N GLY A 121 15.18 -14.84 -7.18
CA GLY A 121 14.20 -15.91 -7.10
C GLY A 121 14.05 -16.48 -5.68
N GLU A 122 14.31 -15.66 -4.65
CA GLU A 122 14.29 -16.10 -3.25
C GLU A 122 12.92 -16.69 -2.91
N LYS A 123 12.92 -17.96 -2.48
CA LYS A 123 11.71 -18.60 -1.96
C LYS A 123 11.46 -18.15 -0.53
N LEU A 124 10.34 -17.49 -0.30
CA LEU A 124 9.84 -17.20 1.04
C LEU A 124 9.13 -18.44 1.60
N ASP A 125 9.80 -19.15 2.51
CA ASP A 125 9.22 -20.30 3.20
C ASP A 125 8.43 -19.84 4.43
N GLY A 126 7.13 -20.14 4.43
CA GLY A 126 6.25 -19.82 5.56
C GLY A 126 6.50 -20.66 6.81
N LYS A 127 7.35 -21.70 6.73
CA LYS A 127 7.68 -22.65 7.81
C LYS A 127 6.41 -23.16 8.51
N LEU A 128 5.43 -23.57 7.70
CA LEU A 128 4.10 -23.96 8.17
C LEU A 128 4.05 -25.38 8.76
N GLU A 129 5.18 -26.08 8.77
CA GLU A 129 5.33 -27.41 9.34
C GLU A 129 4.91 -27.43 10.81
N GLY A 130 3.98 -28.32 11.16
CA GLY A 130 3.52 -28.50 12.55
C GLY A 130 2.41 -27.56 13.03
N LEU A 131 1.93 -26.65 12.18
CA LEU A 131 0.71 -25.88 12.49
C LEU A 131 -0.51 -26.82 12.51
N LYS A 132 -1.27 -26.78 13.60
CA LYS A 132 -2.56 -27.48 13.71
C LYS A 132 -3.63 -26.65 13.02
N SER A 133 -4.40 -27.29 12.13
CA SER A 133 -5.60 -26.74 11.49
C SER A 133 -6.70 -26.45 12.50
#